data_AF-A0A160TSH3-F1
#
_entry.id   AF-A0A160TSH3-F1
#
_cell.length_a   1.000
_cell.length_b   1.000
_cell.length_c   1.000
_cell.angle_alpha   90.00
_cell.angle_beta   90.00
_cell.angle_gamma   90.00
#
_symmetry.space_group_name_H-M   'P 1'
#
loop_
_entity.id
_entity.type
_entity.pdbx_description
1 polymer ?
#
loop_
_entity_poly.entity_id
_entity_poly.type
_entity_poly.pdbx_seq_one_letter_code
_entity_poly.pdbx_strand_id
1 'polypeptide(L)'
;MLEELARLLSHNRPDLHRDTVFQVLNERERLGSTGIGDGIALPHGRLNGLTEPLAAVIRLRQALDFDSVDDRPIQLIVGLLVPANATEQHLNILASLAETFNNTEQREAIFRARDAQTLFALLT
;
A
#
# COMPACT_ATOMS: atom_id res chain seq x y z
N MET A 1 5.27 -9.49 -5.76
CA MET A 1 4.35 -8.64 -4.97
C MET A 1 4.28 -7.23 -5.54
N LEU A 2 5.37 -6.45 -5.54
CA LEU A 2 5.38 -5.08 -6.05
C LEU A 2 4.98 -4.96 -7.53
N GLU A 3 5.33 -5.93 -8.38
CA GLU A 3 4.88 -5.96 -9.78
C GLU A 3 3.35 -6.06 -9.92
N GLU A 4 2.71 -6.86 -9.06
CA GLU A 4 1.26 -7.03 -9.05
C GLU A 4 0.57 -5.78 -8.49
N LEU A 5 1.16 -5.16 -7.48
CA LEU A 5 0.70 -3.87 -6.96
C LEU A 5 0.79 -2.78 -8.02
N ALA A 6 1.91 -2.71 -8.75
CA ALA A 6 2.08 -1.79 -9.87
C ALA A 6 1.05 -2.04 -10.97
N ARG A 7 0.77 -3.31 -11.29
CA ARG A 7 -0.27 -3.70 -12.26
C ARG A 7 -1.66 -3.20 -11.83
N LEU A 8 -2.01 -3.31 -10.55
CA LEU A 8 -3.29 -2.81 -10.04
C LEU A 8 -3.38 -1.29 -10.08
N LEU A 9 -2.32 -0.59 -9.64
CA LEU A 9 -2.28 0.88 -9.61
C LEU A 9 -2.31 1.49 -11.02
N SER A 10 -1.77 0.81 -12.03
CA SER A 10 -1.83 1.24 -13.42
C SER A 10 -3.04 0.68 -14.21
N HIS A 11 -3.92 -0.09 -13.56
CA HIS A 11 -5.02 -0.75 -14.27
C HIS A 11 -6.04 0.28 -14.78
N ASN A 12 -6.42 0.18 -16.06
CA ASN A 12 -7.32 1.11 -16.75
C ASN A 12 -6.87 2.59 -16.72
N ARG A 13 -5.57 2.83 -16.54
CA ARG A 13 -4.94 4.16 -16.53
C ARG A 13 -3.86 4.24 -17.60
N PRO A 14 -4.22 4.61 -18.85
CA PRO A 14 -3.28 4.61 -19.98
C PRO A 14 -2.14 5.64 -19.82
N ASP A 15 -2.34 6.62 -18.94
CA ASP A 15 -1.37 7.62 -18.50
C ASP A 15 -0.31 7.06 -17.53
N LEU A 16 -0.53 5.87 -16.95
CA LEU A 16 0.37 5.24 -15.99
C LEU A 16 1.04 4.00 -16.58
N HIS A 17 2.34 4.08 -16.80
CA HIS A 17 3.14 2.91 -17.18
C HIS A 17 3.44 2.04 -15.96
N ARG A 18 3.03 0.77 -16.00
CA ARG A 18 3.27 -0.23 -14.95
C ARG A 18 4.73 -0.27 -14.51
N ASP A 19 5.66 -0.27 -15.46
CA ASP A 19 7.09 -0.40 -15.15
C ASP A 19 7.59 0.84 -14.40
N THR A 20 7.11 2.04 -14.74
CA THR A 20 7.40 3.27 -13.99
C THR A 20 6.86 3.20 -12.56
N VAL A 21 5.62 2.72 -12.38
CA VAL A 21 5.02 2.52 -11.05
C VAL A 21 5.84 1.53 -10.23
N PHE A 22 6.23 0.41 -10.83
CA PHE A 22 7.07 -0.58 -10.16
C PHE A 22 8.41 0.01 -9.72
N GLN A 23 9.09 0.76 -10.60
CA GLN A 23 10.37 1.39 -10.25
C GLN A 23 10.20 2.34 -9.06
N VAL A 24 9.17 3.19 -9.06
CA VAL A 24 8.89 4.12 -7.95
C VAL A 24 8.72 3.38 -6.62
N LEU A 25 7.91 2.32 -6.60
CA LEU A 25 7.69 1.54 -5.38
C LEU A 25 8.95 0.78 -4.94
N ASN A 26 9.67 0.18 -5.88
CA ASN A 26 10.88 -0.59 -5.62
C ASN A 26 12.04 0.30 -5.13
N GLU A 27 12.21 1.50 -5.70
CA GLU A 27 13.19 2.49 -5.23
C GLU A 27 12.92 2.87 -3.78
N ARG A 28 11.66 3.08 -3.39
CA ARG A 28 11.30 3.33 -1.99
C ARG A 28 11.62 2.12 -1.12
N GLU A 29 11.22 0.92 -1.51
CA GLU A 29 11.43 -0.30 -0.72
C GLU A 29 12.92 -0.56 -0.45
N ARG A 30 13.79 -0.25 -1.42
CA ARG A 30 15.25 -0.40 -1.29
C ARG A 30 15.89 0.53 -0.25
N LEU A 31 15.20 1.60 0.17
CA LEU A 31 15.67 2.46 1.27
C LEU A 31 15.45 1.83 2.65
N GLY A 32 14.64 0.78 2.72
CA GLY A 32 14.25 0.09 3.94
C GLY A 32 12.79 -0.37 3.85
N SER A 33 12.50 -1.51 4.48
CA SER A 33 11.20 -2.15 4.43
C SER A 33 10.06 -1.17 4.71
N THR A 34 8.97 -1.30 3.94
CA THR A 34 7.71 -0.61 4.23
C THR A 34 6.73 -1.47 5.03
N GLY A 35 7.20 -2.61 5.56
CA GLY A 35 6.49 -3.43 6.53
C GLY A 35 6.41 -2.74 7.90
N ILE A 36 5.22 -2.30 8.27
CA ILE A 36 4.98 -1.56 9.52
C ILE A 36 4.71 -2.46 10.73
N GLY A 37 4.74 -3.78 10.52
CA GLY A 37 4.39 -4.79 11.53
C GLY A 37 2.93 -5.22 11.47
N ASP A 38 2.55 -6.13 12.36
CA ASP A 38 1.19 -6.68 12.47
C ASP A 38 0.65 -7.27 11.15
N GLY A 39 1.55 -7.77 10.31
CA GLY A 39 1.21 -8.40 9.03
C GLY A 39 0.88 -7.42 7.90
N ILE A 40 1.31 -6.15 7.99
CA ILE A 40 0.93 -5.08 7.06
C ILE A 40 2.17 -4.43 6.43
N ALA A 41 2.11 -4.16 5.13
CA ALA A 41 3.08 -3.32 4.42
C ALA A 41 2.39 -2.15 3.71
N LEU A 42 3.09 -1.00 3.67
CA LEU A 42 2.64 0.21 3.00
C LEU A 42 3.61 0.67 1.87
N PRO A 43 3.83 -0.11 0.79
CA PRO A 43 4.70 0.35 -0.30
C PRO A 43 4.16 1.63 -0.93
N HIS A 44 4.98 2.69 -0.98
CA HIS A 44 4.50 3.99 -1.41
C HIS A 44 5.53 4.74 -2.25
N GLY A 45 5.09 5.73 -3.01
CA GLY A 45 6.01 6.58 -3.75
C GLY A 45 5.34 7.76 -4.42
N ARG A 46 6.20 8.66 -4.91
CA ARG A 46 5.81 9.86 -5.63
C ARG A 46 5.90 9.60 -7.12
N LEU A 47 4.87 9.99 -7.88
CA LEU A 47 4.84 9.80 -9.32
C LEU A 47 4.60 11.13 -10.05
N ASN A 48 5.47 11.42 -11.02
CA ASN A 48 5.33 12.59 -11.90
C ASN A 48 4.13 12.39 -12.84
N GLY A 49 3.40 13.47 -13.11
CA GLY A 49 2.21 13.44 -13.97
C GLY A 49 0.93 12.94 -13.29
N LEU A 50 1.03 12.43 -12.06
CA LEU A 50 -0.15 12.06 -11.28
C LEU A 50 -0.81 13.32 -10.67
N THR A 51 -2.13 13.44 -10.81
CA THR A 51 -2.90 14.61 -10.32
C THR A 51 -3.58 14.38 -8.97
N GLU A 52 -3.86 13.12 -8.63
CA GLU A 52 -4.56 12.70 -7.41
C GLU A 52 -3.87 11.47 -6.79
N PRO A 53 -3.90 11.28 -5.46
CA PRO A 53 -3.39 10.06 -4.85
C PRO A 53 -4.12 8.81 -5.34
N LEU A 54 -3.39 7.71 -5.48
CA LEU A 54 -3.93 6.40 -5.85
C LEU A 54 -3.52 5.36 -4.83
N ALA A 55 -4.50 4.58 -4.38
CA ALA A 55 -4.25 3.46 -3.49
C ALA A 55 -4.75 2.15 -4.12
N ALA A 56 -4.06 1.06 -3.79
CA ALA A 56 -4.50 -0.29 -4.12
C ALA A 56 -4.23 -1.21 -2.94
N VAL A 57 -5.12 -2.16 -2.70
CA VAL A 57 -5.04 -3.09 -1.57
C VAL A 57 -4.91 -4.50 -2.10
N ILE A 58 -3.95 -5.25 -1.57
CA ILE A 58 -3.76 -6.67 -1.85
C ILE A 58 -3.81 -7.42 -0.52
N ARG A 59 -4.68 -8.42 -0.43
CA ARG A 59 -4.60 -9.44 0.60
C ARG A 59 -4.01 -10.72 0.02
N LEU A 60 -2.90 -11.15 0.58
CA LEU A 60 -2.20 -12.36 0.18
C LEU A 60 -2.92 -13.61 0.74
N ARG A 61 -2.93 -14.69 -0.04
CA ARG A 61 -3.43 -16.00 0.43
C ARG A 61 -2.46 -16.67 1.40
N GLN A 62 -1.17 -16.40 1.25
CA GLN A 62 -0.09 -16.91 2.10
C GLN A 62 0.72 -15.72 2.59
N ALA A 63 1.15 -15.76 3.85
CA ALA A 63 1.98 -14.70 4.39
C ALA A 63 3.35 -14.68 3.68
N LEU A 64 3.89 -13.49 3.47
CA LEU A 64 5.14 -13.24 2.76
C LEU A 64 6.15 -12.61 3.71
N ASP A 65 7.37 -13.14 3.74
CA ASP A 65 8.47 -12.47 4.44
C ASP A 65 8.83 -11.15 3.73
N PHE A 66 8.92 -10.08 4.50
CA PHE A 66 8.98 -8.71 3.99
C PHE A 66 9.91 -7.81 4.80
N ASP A 67 10.77 -8.39 5.65
CA ASP A 67 11.67 -7.63 6.54
C ASP A 67 10.94 -6.56 7.36
N SER A 68 9.71 -6.88 7.82
CA SER A 68 8.88 -5.96 8.61
C SER A 68 9.59 -5.55 9.89
N VAL A 69 9.22 -4.38 10.44
CA VAL A 69 9.82 -3.84 11.68
C VAL A 69 9.72 -4.77 12.90
N ASP A 70 8.78 -5.73 12.91
CA ASP A 70 8.56 -6.70 13.98
C ASP A 70 9.02 -8.13 13.63
N ASP A 71 9.76 -8.29 12.52
CA ASP A 71 10.23 -9.57 11.97
C ASP A 71 9.10 -10.57 11.64
N ARG A 72 7.85 -10.09 11.46
CA ARG A 72 6.71 -10.93 11.09
C ARG A 72 6.38 -10.82 9.61
N PRO A 73 5.92 -11.91 8.98
CA PRO A 73 5.51 -11.89 7.58
C PRO A 73 4.21 -11.10 7.40
N ILE A 74 4.05 -10.49 6.24
CA ILE A 74 2.88 -9.69 5.88
C ILE A 74 1.80 -10.53 5.19
N GLN A 75 0.54 -10.12 5.34
CA GLN A 75 -0.60 -10.64 4.58
C GLN A 75 -1.43 -9.55 3.91
N LEU A 76 -1.31 -8.29 4.36
CA LEU A 76 -2.02 -7.16 3.80
C LEU A 76 -1.01 -6.14 3.26
N ILE A 77 -1.27 -5.63 2.06
CA ILE A 77 -0.46 -4.61 1.41
C ILE A 77 -1.39 -3.47 1.00
N VAL A 78 -1.05 -2.24 1.38
CA VAL A 78 -1.71 -1.04 0.87
C VAL A 78 -0.67 -0.22 0.12
N GLY A 79 -0.73 -0.28 -1.20
CA GLY A 79 0.13 0.54 -2.05
C GLY A 79 -0.40 1.95 -2.20
N LEU A 80 0.47 2.96 -2.18
CA LEU A 80 0.09 4.36 -2.33
C LEU A 80 1.00 5.10 -3.33
N LEU A 81 0.40 5.70 -4.35
CA LEU A 81 1.05 6.69 -5.21
C LEU A 81 0.49 8.06 -4.91
N VAL A 82 1.34 9.07 -4.89
CA VAL A 82 0.96 10.47 -4.70
C VAL A 82 1.58 11.36 -5.77
N PRO A 83 0.96 12.50 -6.10
CA PRO A 83 1.58 13.51 -6.96
C PRO A 83 2.96 13.92 -6.45
N ALA A 84 3.91 14.19 -7.36
CA ALA A 84 5.28 14.53 -7.00
C ALA A 84 5.43 15.75 -6.07
N ASN A 85 4.50 16.71 -6.16
CA ASN A 85 4.44 17.92 -5.34
C ASN A 85 3.65 17.74 -4.03
N ALA A 86 2.98 16.61 -3.80
CA ALA A 86 2.06 16.41 -2.69
C ALA A 86 2.73 15.88 -1.40
N THR A 87 3.67 16.64 -0.83
CA THR A 87 4.43 16.16 0.35
C THR A 87 3.56 16.01 1.60
N GLU A 88 2.77 17.02 1.98
CA GLU A 88 1.95 16.97 3.19
C GLU A 88 0.80 15.96 3.06
N GLN A 89 0.10 15.98 1.92
CA GLN A 89 -0.97 15.02 1.64
C GLN A 89 -0.47 13.58 1.73
N HIS A 90 0.73 13.30 1.22
CA HIS A 90 1.34 11.98 1.32
C HIS A 90 1.53 11.53 2.77
N LEU A 91 2.11 12.39 3.60
CA LEU A 91 2.34 12.07 5.02
C LEU A 91 1.02 11.91 5.77
N ASN A 92 0.01 12.73 5.46
CA ASN A 92 -1.30 12.64 6.10
C ASN A 92 -2.02 11.31 5.77
N ILE A 93 -1.96 10.85 4.51
CA ILE A 93 -2.56 9.56 4.12
C ILE A 93 -1.82 8.42 4.81
N LEU A 94 -0.48 8.42 4.81
CA LEU A 94 0.30 7.39 5.48
C LEU A 94 0.05 7.34 6.99
N ALA A 95 -0.04 8.51 7.64
CA ALA A 95 -0.36 8.61 9.06
C ALA A 95 -1.76 8.06 9.36
N SER A 96 -2.76 8.43 8.55
CA SER A 96 -4.12 7.91 8.70
C SER A 96 -4.20 6.39 8.52
N LEU A 97 -3.52 5.84 7.52
CA LEU A 97 -3.43 4.38 7.33
C LEU A 97 -2.76 3.71 8.54
N ALA A 98 -1.64 4.25 9.01
CA ALA A 98 -0.95 3.72 10.18
C ALA A 98 -1.82 3.76 11.44
N GLU A 99 -2.60 4.83 11.64
CA GLU A 99 -3.54 4.95 12.77
C GLU A 99 -4.67 3.91 12.68
N THR A 100 -5.29 3.75 11.51
CA THR A 100 -6.28 2.69 11.24
C THR A 100 -5.73 1.32 11.58
N PHE A 101 -4.48 1.03 11.17
CA PHE A 101 -3.86 -0.27 11.41
C PHE A 101 -3.38 -0.47 12.84
N ASN A 102 -3.10 0.60 13.59
CA ASN A 102 -2.74 0.52 15.00
C ASN A 102 -3.98 0.27 15.89
N ASN A 103 -5.19 0.52 15.39
CA ASN A 103 -6.42 0.15 16.06
C ASN A 103 -6.69 -1.35 15.89
N THR A 104 -6.56 -2.11 16.99
CA THR A 104 -6.74 -3.58 16.99
C THR A 104 -8.11 -4.02 16.45
N GLU A 105 -9.20 -3.35 16.81
CA GLU A 105 -10.55 -3.74 16.37
C GLU A 105 -10.71 -3.54 14.86
N GLN A 106 -10.28 -2.39 14.33
CA GLN A 106 -10.32 -2.14 12.88
C GLN A 106 -9.41 -3.09 12.12
N ARG A 107 -8.18 -3.31 12.60
CA ARG A 107 -7.25 -4.26 11.99
C ARG A 107 -7.84 -5.67 11.93
N GLU A 108 -8.42 -6.16 13.03
CA GLU A 108 -9.09 -7.47 13.03
C GLU A 108 -10.26 -7.55 12.04
N ALA A 109 -11.08 -6.49 11.95
CA ALA A 109 -12.18 -6.43 10.98
C ALA A 109 -11.66 -6.50 9.54
N ILE A 110 -10.58 -5.77 9.23
CA ILE A 110 -9.91 -5.76 7.92
C ILE A 110 -9.42 -7.16 7.55
N PHE A 111 -8.73 -7.86 8.47
CA PHE A 111 -8.27 -9.22 8.23
C PHE A 111 -9.42 -10.23 8.05
N ARG A 112 -10.56 -10.01 8.71
CA ARG A 112 -11.77 -10.87 8.61
C ARG A 112 -12.67 -10.58 7.41
N ALA A 113 -12.46 -9.47 6.68
CA ALA A 113 -13.27 -9.12 5.51
C ALA A 113 -13.35 -10.27 4.51
N ARG A 114 -14.53 -10.67 4.03
CA ARG A 114 -14.66 -11.88 3.19
C ARG A 114 -14.49 -11.64 1.71
N ASP A 115 -14.57 -10.38 1.30
CA ASP A 115 -14.51 -9.95 -0.09
C ASP A 115 -13.84 -8.57 -0.22
N ALA A 116 -13.51 -8.20 -1.46
CA ALA A 116 -12.81 -6.96 -1.78
C ALA A 116 -13.66 -5.72 -1.47
N GLN A 117 -14.99 -5.81 -1.59
CA GLN A 117 -15.89 -4.69 -1.33
C GLN A 117 -15.91 -4.33 0.15
N THR A 118 -16.01 -5.33 1.03
CA THR A 118 -15.96 -5.16 2.49
C THR A 118 -14.59 -4.65 2.92
N LEU A 119 -13.52 -5.18 2.34
CA LEU A 119 -12.16 -4.72 2.61
C LEU A 119 -11.98 -3.25 2.23
N PHE A 120 -12.48 -2.84 1.06
CA PHE A 120 -12.43 -1.45 0.61
C PHE A 120 -13.22 -0.53 1.55
N ALA A 121 -14.44 -0.91 1.93
CA ALA A 121 -15.29 -0.12 2.82
C ALA A 121 -14.72 0.06 4.24
N LEU A 122 -13.87 -0.85 4.71
CA LEU A 122 -13.20 -0.71 6.02
C LEU A 122 -11.99 0.24 5.98
N LEU A 123 -11.54 0.62 4.79
CA LEU A 123 -10.37 1.48 4.56
C LEU A 123 -10.74 2.89 4.07
N THR A 124 -12.04 3.18 3.89
CA THR A 124 -12.57 4.45 3.37
C THR A 124 -13.71 4.96 4.24
#